data_AF-A0A4Z0KD00-F1
#
_entry.id   AF-A0A4Z0KD00-F1
#
_cell.length_a   1.000
_cell.length_b   1.000
_cell.length_c   1.000
_cell.angle_alpha   90.00
_cell.angle_beta   90.00
_cell.angle_gamma   90.00
#
_symmetry.space_group_name_H-M   'P 1'
#
loop_
_entity.id
_entity.type
_entity.pdbx_description
1 polymer ?
#
loop_
_entity_poly.entity_id
_entity_poly.type
_entity_poly.pdbx_seq_one_letter_code
_entity_poly.pdbx_strand_id
1 'polypeptide(L)'
;MEFRNVTEAFVDRLHAVMRDGSHHQSRAGETRELLHQSITLTHPLERCVIAPKRHADVFACIAETLWVIAGRSDMEFLQNYLPRAPQFSDDGKVWRAGYGPRIRAWSHACDQLFAVVRELREAPESRRAVINLFDPSSDMEPTRDVPCTNWLQFSIRDGVLFLAVTIRSNDLFWGFSGINAFEWSVLHEMVAYWTNTRVGPVTYFVGSLHVYERHFERADQIIHSQPASYPYLKEAVQRFATRLEDLDDQLDAWFIAEEGVRLGCPNANAIEAVKDPLLSDFLTMIISCNTAKENRFDDATAILDTVSDAALSAAGRDVLSWRYGLSPNCESNVARVSESNSLGQYLVSLHRQKTLDYGNSWKKRGEVFSILPNIDRKIDRLILVGDDPAVSPETVLDTSVDLFLYALKYKTWLLDALGEPHASGNWSDGVAGLETLMSSVVDSEGDSPAPPVQEIAALIDHMEAMALDGAKASSRLVLADELVVKSWRLLNEIVLHRRDAARREFTRQRKSYSDTDC
;
A
#
# COMPACT_ATOMS: atom_id res chain seq x y z
N MET A 1 -14.38 -0.92 -24.38
CA MET A 1 -13.91 0.34 -23.76
C MET A 1 -12.55 0.07 -23.17
N GLU A 2 -11.61 0.99 -23.32
CA GLU A 2 -10.22 0.80 -22.85
C GLU A 2 -9.98 1.60 -21.57
N PHE A 3 -9.33 0.96 -20.61
CA PHE A 3 -8.94 1.53 -19.32
C PHE A 3 -7.47 1.22 -19.07
N ARG A 4 -6.79 2.02 -18.24
CA ARG A 4 -5.41 1.71 -17.86
C ARG A 4 -5.37 0.42 -17.08
N ASN A 5 -6.13 0.35 -15.99
CA ASN A 5 -6.08 -0.72 -15.00
C ASN A 5 -7.46 -1.09 -14.45
N VAL A 6 -7.50 -2.10 -13.58
CA VAL A 6 -8.74 -2.60 -12.99
C VAL A 6 -9.48 -1.56 -12.15
N THR A 7 -8.75 -0.64 -11.48
CA THR A 7 -9.38 0.36 -10.60
C THR A 7 -10.16 1.37 -11.42
N GLU A 8 -9.57 1.90 -12.48
CA GLU A 8 -10.25 2.80 -13.42
C GLU A 8 -11.47 2.14 -14.05
N ALA A 9 -11.30 0.92 -14.57
CA ALA A 9 -12.39 0.16 -15.17
C ALA A 9 -13.52 -0.10 -14.17
N PHE A 10 -13.18 -0.48 -12.93
CA PHE A 10 -14.17 -0.74 -11.89
C PHE A 10 -14.99 0.50 -11.56
N VAL A 11 -14.35 1.63 -11.28
CA VAL A 11 -15.06 2.87 -10.89
C VAL A 11 -15.94 3.39 -12.03
N ASP A 12 -15.41 3.41 -13.26
CA ASP A 12 -16.15 3.87 -14.42
C ASP A 12 -17.36 2.96 -14.73
N ARG A 13 -17.16 1.63 -14.71
CA ARG A 13 -18.26 0.69 -14.94
C ARG A 13 -19.27 0.66 -13.80
N LEU A 14 -18.83 0.89 -12.57
CA LEU A 14 -19.70 1.05 -11.41
C LEU A 14 -20.62 2.26 -11.60
N HIS A 15 -20.07 3.41 -12.00
CA HIS A 15 -20.87 4.59 -12.32
C HIS A 15 -21.86 4.32 -13.47
N ALA A 16 -21.43 3.64 -14.53
CA ALA A 16 -22.30 3.30 -15.65
C ALA A 16 -23.47 2.38 -15.24
N VAL A 17 -23.21 1.32 -14.48
CA VAL A 17 -24.26 0.40 -14.00
C VAL A 17 -25.20 1.12 -13.03
N MET A 18 -24.68 1.98 -12.15
CA MET A 18 -25.52 2.72 -11.21
C MET A 18 -26.40 3.76 -11.90
N ARG A 19 -25.93 4.40 -12.98
CA ARG A 19 -26.68 5.43 -13.72
C ARG A 19 -27.66 4.85 -14.74
N ASP A 20 -27.20 3.90 -15.55
CA ASP A 20 -27.91 3.45 -16.76
C ASP A 20 -28.43 2.00 -16.63
N GLY A 21 -28.05 1.28 -15.58
CA GLY A 21 -28.40 -0.12 -15.41
C GLY A 21 -29.89 -0.33 -15.16
N SER A 22 -30.48 -1.29 -15.87
CA SER A 22 -31.85 -1.70 -15.66
C SER A 22 -31.97 -2.55 -14.39
N HIS A 23 -33.10 -2.41 -13.69
CA HIS A 23 -33.37 -3.19 -12.48
C HIS A 23 -33.88 -4.60 -12.84
N HIS A 24 -33.23 -5.62 -12.26
CA HIS A 24 -33.60 -7.02 -12.47
C HIS A 24 -33.57 -7.81 -11.16
N GLN A 25 -34.53 -8.72 -11.00
CA GLN A 25 -34.56 -9.66 -9.89
C GLN A 25 -33.68 -10.88 -10.21
N SER A 26 -32.87 -11.31 -9.24
CA SER A 26 -32.01 -12.49 -9.35
C SER A 26 -32.24 -13.44 -8.18
N ARG A 27 -31.63 -14.63 -8.24
CA ARG A 27 -31.64 -15.61 -7.12
C ARG A 27 -31.03 -15.07 -5.82
N ALA A 28 -30.21 -14.01 -5.89
CA ALA A 28 -29.43 -13.47 -4.78
C ALA A 28 -29.78 -11.99 -4.47
N GLY A 29 -30.97 -11.56 -4.88
CA GLY A 29 -31.49 -10.20 -4.64
C GLY A 29 -31.62 -9.37 -5.90
N GLU A 30 -32.09 -8.13 -5.72
CA GLU A 30 -32.22 -7.18 -6.82
C GLU A 30 -30.85 -6.71 -7.32
N THR A 31 -30.77 -6.44 -8.63
CA THR A 31 -29.56 -5.97 -9.31
C THR A 31 -29.85 -4.80 -10.22
N ARG A 32 -28.86 -3.93 -10.41
CA ARG A 32 -28.75 -3.06 -11.60
C ARG A 32 -27.81 -3.72 -12.59
N GLU A 33 -28.18 -3.76 -13.86
CA GLU A 33 -27.48 -4.54 -14.88
C GLU A 33 -27.27 -3.78 -16.19
N LEU A 34 -26.09 -3.97 -16.79
CA LEU A 34 -25.79 -3.66 -18.18
C LEU A 34 -25.43 -4.94 -18.93
N LEU A 35 -26.07 -5.14 -20.08
CA LEU A 35 -25.82 -6.31 -20.92
C LEU A 35 -24.66 -6.07 -21.90
N HIS A 36 -23.97 -7.15 -22.24
CA HIS A 36 -23.04 -7.27 -23.37
C HIS A 36 -21.92 -6.22 -23.37
N GLN A 37 -21.26 -6.09 -22.22
CA GLN A 37 -20.19 -5.11 -22.03
C GLN A 37 -18.84 -5.65 -22.50
N SER A 38 -18.00 -4.76 -23.03
CA SER A 38 -16.60 -5.05 -23.38
C SER A 38 -15.66 -4.07 -22.65
N ILE A 39 -14.76 -4.63 -21.83
CA ILE A 39 -13.84 -3.89 -20.97
C ILE A 39 -12.42 -4.36 -21.28
N THR A 40 -11.53 -3.47 -21.69
CA THR A 40 -10.14 -3.76 -21.99
C THR A 40 -9.25 -3.06 -20.98
N LEU A 41 -8.35 -3.81 -20.33
CA LEU A 41 -7.31 -3.27 -19.46
C LEU A 41 -5.99 -3.29 -20.23
N THR A 42 -5.37 -2.12 -20.37
CA THR A 42 -4.11 -1.99 -21.12
C THR A 42 -2.88 -2.37 -20.29
N HIS A 43 -2.97 -2.24 -18.95
CA HIS A 43 -1.93 -2.59 -17.99
C HIS A 43 -2.49 -3.60 -16.98
N PRO A 44 -2.78 -4.85 -17.38
CA PRO A 44 -3.43 -5.83 -16.50
C PRO A 44 -2.64 -6.13 -15.22
N LEU A 45 -1.31 -5.98 -15.23
CA LEU A 45 -0.48 -6.22 -14.06
C LEU A 45 -0.74 -5.24 -12.92
N GLU A 46 -1.32 -4.07 -13.21
CA GLU A 46 -1.91 -3.14 -12.23
C GLU A 46 -3.23 -3.74 -11.68
N ARG A 47 -3.10 -4.84 -10.93
CA ARG A 47 -4.18 -5.80 -10.63
C ARG A 47 -4.93 -5.59 -9.32
N CYS A 48 -4.43 -4.72 -8.44
CA CYS A 48 -5.08 -4.38 -7.17
C CYS A 48 -6.18 -3.32 -7.38
N VAL A 49 -7.34 -3.54 -6.77
CA VAL A 49 -8.41 -2.55 -6.75
C VAL A 49 -8.27 -1.68 -5.51
N ILE A 50 -7.87 -0.44 -5.73
CA ILE A 50 -7.44 0.53 -4.71
C ILE A 50 -8.38 1.75 -4.66
N ALA A 51 -9.61 1.59 -5.17
CA ALA A 51 -10.63 2.61 -5.08
C ALA A 51 -11.00 2.87 -3.60
N PRO A 52 -11.05 4.14 -3.14
CA PRO A 52 -11.46 4.44 -1.77
C PRO A 52 -12.82 3.81 -1.46
N LYS A 53 -13.01 3.36 -0.20
CA LYS A 53 -14.22 2.66 0.27
C LYS A 53 -14.48 1.30 -0.37
N ARG A 54 -13.73 0.86 -1.41
CA ARG A 54 -13.94 -0.46 -2.01
C ARG A 54 -13.43 -1.60 -1.12
N HIS A 55 -12.29 -1.43 -0.43
CA HIS A 55 -11.70 -2.44 0.46
C HIS A 55 -11.72 -3.85 -0.17
N ALA A 56 -11.14 -3.97 -1.37
CA ALA A 56 -11.03 -5.24 -2.06
C ALA A 56 -10.04 -6.13 -1.30
N ASP A 57 -10.51 -7.30 -0.85
CA ASP A 57 -9.71 -8.20 -0.01
C ASP A 57 -8.61 -8.88 -0.83
N VAL A 58 -7.45 -8.23 -0.91
CA VAL A 58 -6.29 -8.74 -1.65
C VAL A 58 -5.75 -10.05 -1.07
N PHE A 59 -5.93 -10.31 0.23
CA PHE A 59 -5.52 -11.58 0.85
C PHE A 59 -6.38 -12.73 0.33
N ALA A 60 -7.71 -12.51 0.24
CA ALA A 60 -8.61 -13.46 -0.38
C ALA A 60 -8.30 -13.65 -1.88
N CYS A 61 -8.00 -12.58 -2.61
CA CYS A 61 -7.61 -12.66 -4.03
C CYS A 61 -6.39 -13.57 -4.22
N ILE A 62 -5.35 -13.38 -3.40
CA ILE A 62 -4.11 -14.17 -3.46
C ILE A 62 -4.39 -15.64 -3.14
N ALA A 63 -5.09 -15.90 -2.03
CA ALA A 63 -5.40 -17.26 -1.60
C ALA A 63 -6.22 -18.02 -2.64
N GLU A 64 -7.29 -17.40 -3.17
CA GLU A 64 -8.15 -18.01 -4.18
C GLU A 64 -7.41 -18.21 -5.51
N THR A 65 -6.60 -17.24 -5.95
CA THR A 65 -5.81 -17.35 -7.18
C THR A 65 -4.83 -18.53 -7.14
N LEU A 66 -4.08 -18.69 -6.04
CA LEU A 66 -3.13 -19.81 -5.93
C LEU A 66 -3.85 -21.14 -5.75
N TRP A 67 -4.98 -21.16 -5.06
CA TRP A 67 -5.85 -22.34 -4.97
C TRP A 67 -6.38 -22.76 -6.35
N VAL A 68 -6.78 -21.81 -7.20
CA VAL A 68 -7.17 -22.06 -8.60
C VAL A 68 -5.97 -22.56 -9.42
N ILE A 69 -4.82 -21.89 -9.39
CA ILE A 69 -3.64 -22.28 -10.16
C ILE A 69 -3.17 -23.68 -9.77
N ALA A 70 -3.25 -24.05 -8.50
CA ALA A 70 -2.89 -25.38 -8.00
C ALA A 70 -3.93 -26.47 -8.32
N GLY A 71 -5.02 -26.13 -9.00
CA GLY A 71 -6.03 -27.11 -9.38
C GLY A 71 -6.94 -27.55 -8.25
N ARG A 72 -6.91 -26.86 -7.10
CA ARG A 72 -7.61 -27.25 -5.89
C ARG A 72 -9.11 -26.93 -5.96
N SER A 73 -9.90 -27.71 -5.22
CA SER A 73 -11.34 -27.49 -5.03
C SER A 73 -11.76 -27.57 -3.57
N ASP A 74 -10.85 -27.79 -2.63
CA ASP A 74 -11.17 -28.03 -1.22
C ASP A 74 -11.57 -26.75 -0.49
N MET A 75 -12.60 -26.87 0.35
CA MET A 75 -13.05 -25.79 1.25
C MET A 75 -12.11 -25.61 2.44
N GLU A 76 -11.41 -26.67 2.86
CA GLU A 76 -10.56 -26.68 4.06
C GLU A 76 -9.54 -25.53 4.03
N PHE A 77 -8.84 -25.34 2.91
CA PHE A 77 -7.96 -24.20 2.72
C PHE A 77 -8.75 -22.90 2.53
N LEU A 78 -9.65 -22.86 1.53
CA LEU A 78 -10.18 -21.61 1.00
C LEU A 78 -11.03 -20.83 2.02
N GLN A 79 -11.79 -21.52 2.87
CA GLN A 79 -12.66 -20.88 3.86
C GLN A 79 -11.89 -20.05 4.91
N ASN A 80 -10.58 -20.30 5.09
CA ASN A 80 -9.75 -19.51 6.00
C ASN A 80 -9.53 -18.07 5.51
N TYR A 81 -9.67 -17.83 4.21
CA TYR A 81 -9.46 -16.53 3.58
C TYR A 81 -10.75 -15.98 2.97
N LEU A 82 -11.66 -16.86 2.58
CA LEU A 82 -12.97 -16.53 2.05
C LEU A 82 -14.07 -17.21 2.89
N PRO A 83 -14.43 -16.68 4.08
CA PRO A 83 -15.38 -17.34 5.00
C PRO A 83 -16.79 -17.60 4.44
N ARG A 84 -17.15 -16.94 3.33
CA ARG A 84 -18.41 -17.15 2.61
C ARG A 84 -18.36 -18.32 1.62
N ALA A 85 -17.18 -18.85 1.27
CA ALA A 85 -17.02 -19.93 0.30
C ALA A 85 -17.93 -21.15 0.57
N PRO A 86 -18.12 -21.60 1.83
CA PRO A 86 -19.01 -22.73 2.11
C PRO A 86 -20.48 -22.54 1.69
N GLN A 87 -20.94 -21.29 1.51
CA GLN A 87 -22.30 -20.99 1.04
C GLN A 87 -22.52 -21.41 -0.43
N PHE A 88 -21.44 -21.53 -1.20
CA PHE A 88 -21.45 -21.91 -2.61
C PHE A 88 -21.11 -23.39 -2.84
N SER A 89 -20.81 -24.12 -1.76
CA SER A 89 -20.51 -25.55 -1.80
C SER A 89 -21.78 -26.37 -1.57
N ASP A 90 -22.05 -27.34 -2.45
CA ASP A 90 -23.20 -28.25 -2.33
C ASP A 90 -23.07 -29.19 -1.11
N ASP A 91 -21.84 -29.64 -0.80
CA ASP A 91 -21.55 -30.65 0.24
C ASP A 91 -20.74 -30.10 1.43
N GLY A 92 -20.35 -28.82 1.38
CA GLY A 92 -19.51 -28.17 2.38
C GLY A 92 -18.03 -28.57 2.35
N LYS A 93 -17.62 -29.41 1.39
CA LYS A 93 -16.24 -29.94 1.29
C LYS A 93 -15.52 -29.42 0.07
N VAL A 94 -16.21 -29.31 -1.07
CA VAL A 94 -15.60 -28.83 -2.32
C VAL A 94 -16.38 -27.70 -2.97
N TRP A 95 -15.68 -26.79 -3.66
CA TRP A 95 -16.34 -25.86 -4.58
C TRP A 95 -16.44 -26.47 -5.97
N ARG A 96 -17.62 -26.94 -6.33
CA ARG A 96 -17.89 -27.52 -7.65
C ARG A 96 -17.68 -26.53 -8.81
N ALA A 97 -18.01 -25.27 -8.59
CA ALA A 97 -17.81 -24.18 -9.54
C ALA A 97 -16.38 -23.62 -9.55
N GLY A 98 -15.51 -24.07 -8.64
CA GLY A 98 -14.12 -23.61 -8.55
C GLY A 98 -13.36 -23.85 -9.86
N TYR A 99 -12.58 -22.85 -10.27
CA TYR A 99 -11.86 -22.90 -11.55
C TYR A 99 -10.66 -23.86 -11.54
N GLY A 100 -10.12 -24.21 -10.37
CA GLY A 100 -8.90 -25.02 -10.27
C GLY A 100 -8.96 -26.35 -11.03
N PRO A 101 -9.87 -27.28 -10.69
CA PRO A 101 -9.98 -28.55 -11.40
C PRO A 101 -10.33 -28.36 -12.87
N ARG A 102 -11.03 -27.27 -13.21
CA ARG A 102 -11.38 -26.96 -14.60
C ARG A 102 -10.14 -26.58 -15.40
N ILE A 103 -9.21 -25.83 -14.81
CA ILE A 103 -7.96 -25.43 -15.47
C ILE A 103 -6.96 -26.58 -15.52
N ARG A 104 -6.74 -27.27 -14.39
CA ARG A 104 -5.62 -28.21 -14.21
C ARG A 104 -5.99 -29.68 -14.41
N ALA A 105 -7.28 -30.03 -14.31
CA ALA A 105 -7.72 -31.43 -14.29
C ALA A 105 -9.12 -31.62 -14.90
N TRP A 106 -9.42 -30.94 -16.02
CA TRP A 106 -10.75 -31.00 -16.64
C TRP A 106 -11.12 -32.44 -16.97
N SER A 107 -12.31 -32.87 -16.53
CA SER A 107 -12.78 -34.26 -16.62
C SER A 107 -11.75 -35.30 -16.13
N HIS A 108 -10.94 -34.94 -15.13
CA HIS A 108 -9.85 -35.76 -14.55
C HIS A 108 -8.76 -36.19 -15.55
N ALA A 109 -8.66 -35.53 -16.71
CA ALA A 109 -7.80 -35.98 -17.80
C ALA A 109 -7.02 -34.88 -18.52
N CYS A 110 -7.42 -33.61 -18.38
CA CYS A 110 -6.84 -32.52 -19.16
C CYS A 110 -6.38 -31.34 -18.31
N ASP A 111 -5.07 -31.12 -18.25
CA ASP A 111 -4.48 -29.85 -17.82
C ASP A 111 -4.50 -28.87 -19.01
N GLN A 112 -5.52 -28.01 -19.02
CA GLN A 112 -5.73 -27.03 -20.09
C GLN A 112 -4.67 -25.93 -20.06
N LEU A 113 -4.12 -25.59 -18.89
CA LEU A 113 -3.06 -24.58 -18.78
C LEU A 113 -1.78 -25.06 -19.47
N PHE A 114 -1.35 -26.29 -19.17
CA PHE A 114 -0.17 -26.87 -19.79
C PHE A 114 -0.38 -27.08 -21.29
N ALA A 115 -1.60 -27.46 -21.71
CA ALA A 115 -1.95 -27.58 -23.12
C ALA A 115 -1.87 -26.23 -23.87
N VAL A 116 -2.35 -25.14 -23.27
CA VAL A 116 -2.25 -23.77 -23.81
C VAL A 116 -0.81 -23.34 -23.96
N VAL A 117 0.03 -23.54 -22.94
CA VAL A 117 1.44 -23.15 -22.99
C VAL A 117 2.18 -23.95 -24.06
N ARG A 118 1.90 -25.26 -24.17
CA ARG A 118 2.46 -26.10 -25.23
C ARG A 118 2.04 -25.61 -26.62
N GLU A 119 0.75 -25.38 -26.83
CA GLU A 119 0.21 -24.88 -28.10
C GLU A 119 0.89 -23.57 -28.52
N LEU A 120 1.06 -22.61 -27.60
CA LEU A 120 1.70 -21.33 -27.89
C LEU A 120 3.21 -21.44 -28.10
N ARG A 121 3.89 -22.39 -27.46
CA ARG A 121 5.32 -22.67 -27.70
C ARG A 121 5.55 -23.32 -29.06
N GLU A 122 4.68 -24.24 -29.46
CA GLU A 122 4.77 -24.95 -30.75
C GLU A 122 4.29 -24.08 -31.93
N ALA A 123 3.23 -23.31 -31.72
CA ALA A 123 2.63 -22.42 -32.71
C ALA A 123 2.27 -21.06 -32.08
N PRO A 124 3.22 -20.10 -31.98
CA PRO A 124 2.99 -18.81 -31.32
C PRO A 124 1.78 -18.03 -31.84
N GLU A 125 1.52 -18.08 -33.15
CA GLU A 125 0.37 -17.38 -33.75
C GLU A 125 -0.96 -18.13 -33.63
N SER A 126 -0.98 -19.27 -32.92
CA SER A 126 -2.15 -20.11 -32.78
C SER A 126 -3.36 -19.32 -32.30
N ARG A 127 -4.52 -19.69 -32.85
CA ARG A 127 -5.84 -19.19 -32.44
C ARG A 127 -6.58 -20.19 -31.56
N ARG A 128 -5.92 -21.30 -31.19
CA ARG A 128 -6.47 -22.47 -30.48
C ARG A 128 -6.05 -22.55 -29.01
N ALA A 129 -5.21 -21.63 -28.54
CA ALA A 129 -4.76 -21.57 -27.16
C ALA A 129 -5.89 -21.08 -26.24
N VAL A 130 -6.70 -22.01 -25.72
CA VAL A 130 -7.96 -21.72 -25.03
C VAL A 130 -8.12 -22.57 -23.78
N ILE A 131 -8.81 -22.03 -22.78
CA ILE A 131 -9.25 -22.75 -21.58
C ILE A 131 -10.76 -22.59 -21.49
N ASN A 132 -11.48 -23.70 -21.46
CA ASN A 132 -12.91 -23.72 -21.20
C ASN A 132 -13.17 -23.92 -19.70
N LEU A 133 -14.06 -23.12 -19.13
CA LEU A 133 -14.41 -23.17 -17.72
C LEU A 133 -15.88 -23.56 -17.50
N PHE A 134 -16.79 -23.33 -18.44
CA PHE A 134 -18.18 -23.77 -18.28
C PHE A 134 -18.36 -25.19 -18.84
N ASP A 135 -18.92 -26.09 -18.03
CA ASP A 135 -19.14 -27.49 -18.36
C ASP A 135 -20.65 -27.78 -18.43
N PRO A 136 -21.25 -27.86 -19.63
CA PRO A 136 -22.67 -28.16 -19.76
C PRO A 136 -23.10 -29.47 -19.09
N SER A 137 -22.19 -30.45 -18.95
CA SER A 137 -22.52 -31.76 -18.36
C SER A 137 -22.70 -31.72 -16.85
N SER A 138 -22.13 -30.71 -16.19
CA SER A 138 -22.24 -30.54 -14.74
C SER A 138 -22.95 -29.25 -14.37
N ASP A 139 -22.68 -28.13 -15.03
CA ASP A 139 -23.17 -26.80 -14.66
C ASP A 139 -24.65 -26.54 -14.98
N MET A 140 -25.30 -27.43 -15.72
CA MET A 140 -26.75 -27.38 -15.95
C MET A 140 -27.56 -28.17 -14.91
N GLU A 141 -26.89 -28.95 -14.06
CA GLU A 141 -27.53 -29.67 -12.96
C GLU A 141 -27.82 -28.74 -11.77
N PRO A 142 -28.85 -29.03 -10.94
CA PRO A 142 -29.12 -28.25 -9.74
C PRO A 142 -27.90 -28.17 -8.82
N THR A 143 -27.46 -26.95 -8.52
CA THR A 143 -26.30 -26.67 -7.67
C THR A 143 -26.44 -25.31 -7.02
N ARG A 144 -25.76 -25.12 -5.90
CA ARG A 144 -25.65 -23.81 -5.24
C ARG A 144 -24.87 -22.82 -6.10
N ASP A 145 -23.91 -23.29 -6.89
CA ASP A 145 -23.06 -22.39 -7.64
C ASP A 145 -22.60 -22.91 -9.00
N VAL A 146 -22.44 -21.97 -9.93
CA VAL A 146 -22.11 -22.23 -11.33
C VAL A 146 -21.01 -21.24 -11.74
N PRO A 147 -19.94 -21.67 -12.43
CA PRO A 147 -18.86 -20.77 -12.84
C PRO A 147 -19.39 -19.60 -13.66
N CYS A 148 -18.90 -18.41 -13.35
CA CYS A 148 -19.27 -17.17 -14.03
C CYS A 148 -18.42 -16.93 -15.27
N THR A 149 -17.12 -17.24 -15.21
CA THR A 149 -16.22 -17.21 -16.36
C THR A 149 -16.41 -18.47 -17.20
N ASN A 150 -16.56 -18.30 -18.50
CA ASN A 150 -16.79 -19.40 -19.44
C ASN A 150 -15.51 -19.80 -20.17
N TRP A 151 -14.70 -18.82 -20.57
CA TRP A 151 -13.68 -19.05 -21.59
C TRP A 151 -12.53 -18.05 -21.47
N LEU A 152 -11.31 -18.57 -21.57
CA LEU A 152 -10.08 -17.79 -21.70
C LEU A 152 -9.45 -18.11 -23.05
N GLN A 153 -9.04 -17.08 -23.80
CA GLN A 153 -8.29 -17.25 -25.04
C GLN A 153 -7.02 -16.42 -25.01
N PHE A 154 -5.91 -17.08 -25.32
CA PHE A 154 -4.59 -16.49 -25.40
C PHE A 154 -4.17 -16.34 -26.86
N SER A 155 -3.47 -15.27 -27.19
CA SER A 155 -2.95 -15.05 -28.54
C SER A 155 -1.66 -14.24 -28.49
N ILE A 156 -0.63 -14.69 -29.19
CA ILE A 156 0.63 -13.94 -29.30
C ILE A 156 0.67 -13.19 -30.63
N ARG A 157 0.89 -11.87 -30.60
CA ARG A 157 1.17 -11.06 -31.80
C ARG A 157 2.35 -10.16 -31.50
N ASP A 158 3.33 -10.14 -32.40
CA ASP A 158 4.53 -9.29 -32.29
C ASP A 158 5.24 -9.39 -30.93
N GLY A 159 5.35 -10.62 -30.40
CA GLY A 159 5.98 -10.90 -29.09
C GLY A 159 5.17 -10.42 -27.88
N VAL A 160 3.90 -10.07 -28.06
CA VAL A 160 2.96 -9.64 -27.00
C VAL A 160 1.87 -10.68 -26.85
N LEU A 161 1.64 -11.14 -25.61
CA LEU A 161 0.54 -12.04 -25.28
C LEU A 161 -0.71 -11.25 -24.91
N PHE A 162 -1.79 -11.49 -25.63
CA PHE A 162 -3.13 -10.95 -25.36
C PHE A 162 -4.00 -12.01 -24.69
N LEU A 163 -4.90 -11.55 -23.82
CA LEU A 163 -5.91 -12.40 -23.18
C LEU A 163 -7.31 -11.88 -23.47
N ALA A 164 -8.20 -12.78 -23.88
CA ALA A 164 -9.64 -12.52 -23.94
C ALA A 164 -10.36 -13.41 -22.91
N VAL A 165 -11.20 -12.80 -22.09
CA VAL A 165 -11.96 -13.45 -21.02
C VAL A 165 -13.45 -13.29 -21.33
N THR A 166 -14.18 -14.40 -21.47
CA THR A 166 -15.64 -14.35 -21.65
C THR A 166 -16.34 -14.78 -20.38
N ILE A 167 -17.26 -13.94 -19.89
CA ILE A 167 -17.95 -14.12 -18.62
C ILE A 167 -19.45 -13.96 -18.84
N ARG A 168 -20.25 -14.98 -18.55
CA ARG A 168 -21.72 -14.92 -18.72
C ARG A 168 -22.38 -13.93 -17.78
N SER A 169 -21.85 -13.78 -16.57
CA SER A 169 -22.41 -12.94 -15.50
C SER A 169 -21.30 -12.50 -14.55
N ASN A 170 -21.16 -11.20 -14.32
CA ASN A 170 -20.04 -10.64 -13.54
C ASN A 170 -20.55 -9.58 -12.56
N ASP A 171 -20.50 -9.91 -11.27
CA ASP A 171 -20.72 -8.95 -10.19
C ASP A 171 -19.53 -7.98 -10.16
N LEU A 172 -19.77 -6.68 -10.30
CA LEU A 172 -18.71 -5.67 -10.26
C LEU A 172 -17.94 -5.69 -8.93
N PHE A 173 -18.60 -5.97 -7.80
CA PHE A 173 -17.94 -6.02 -6.49
C PHE A 173 -17.20 -7.34 -6.32
N TRP A 174 -17.90 -8.47 -6.30
CA TRP A 174 -17.28 -9.73 -5.92
C TRP A 174 -16.64 -10.50 -7.05
N GLY A 175 -17.10 -10.31 -8.29
CA GLY A 175 -16.53 -10.94 -9.48
C GLY A 175 -15.40 -10.09 -10.04
N PHE A 176 -15.73 -9.04 -10.78
CA PHE A 176 -14.76 -8.24 -11.56
C PHE A 176 -13.65 -7.66 -10.68
N SER A 177 -14.00 -6.85 -9.67
CA SER A 177 -13.04 -6.21 -8.76
C SER A 177 -12.61 -7.09 -7.57
N GLY A 178 -13.24 -8.24 -7.40
CA GLY A 178 -13.08 -9.10 -6.22
C GLY A 178 -12.19 -10.31 -6.43
N ILE A 179 -12.16 -10.87 -7.65
CA ILE A 179 -11.26 -11.99 -7.98
C ILE A 179 -10.89 -12.04 -9.46
N ASN A 180 -11.86 -11.91 -10.38
CA ASN A 180 -11.68 -12.19 -11.80
C ASN A 180 -10.53 -11.36 -12.41
N ALA A 181 -10.48 -10.05 -12.17
CA ALA A 181 -9.41 -9.23 -12.74
C ALA A 181 -8.03 -9.57 -12.18
N PHE A 182 -7.96 -9.96 -10.89
CA PHE A 182 -6.72 -10.29 -10.22
C PHE A 182 -6.19 -11.66 -10.67
N GLU A 183 -7.02 -12.69 -10.62
CA GLU A 183 -6.63 -14.06 -10.97
C GLU A 183 -6.22 -14.19 -12.44
N TRP A 184 -6.97 -13.53 -13.34
CA TRP A 184 -6.66 -13.56 -14.77
C TRP A 184 -5.44 -12.71 -15.10
N SER A 185 -5.15 -11.65 -14.35
CA SER A 185 -3.88 -10.94 -14.47
C SER A 185 -2.70 -11.83 -14.09
N VAL A 186 -2.80 -12.61 -13.00
CA VAL A 186 -1.73 -13.51 -12.57
C VAL A 186 -1.52 -14.62 -13.61
N LEU A 187 -2.59 -15.26 -14.07
CA LEU A 187 -2.50 -16.30 -15.09
C LEU A 187 -1.92 -15.77 -16.42
N HIS A 188 -2.31 -14.55 -16.82
CA HIS A 188 -1.78 -13.87 -18.01
C HIS A 188 -0.26 -13.65 -17.90
N GLU A 189 0.21 -13.19 -16.74
CA GLU A 189 1.63 -13.02 -16.44
C GLU A 189 2.41 -14.34 -16.52
N MET A 190 1.87 -15.41 -15.94
CA MET A 190 2.49 -16.74 -15.97
C MET A 190 2.63 -17.29 -17.39
N VAL A 191 1.57 -17.22 -18.19
CA VAL A 191 1.60 -17.67 -19.59
C VAL A 191 2.56 -16.80 -20.41
N ALA A 192 2.64 -15.49 -20.14
CA ALA A 192 3.60 -14.61 -20.80
C ALA A 192 5.05 -15.02 -20.49
N TYR A 193 5.35 -15.31 -19.22
CA TYR A 193 6.65 -15.84 -18.81
C TYR A 193 7.02 -17.13 -19.54
N TRP A 194 6.13 -18.12 -19.53
CA TRP A 194 6.42 -19.42 -20.14
C TRP A 194 6.52 -19.38 -21.66
N THR A 195 5.91 -18.39 -22.31
CA THR A 195 5.99 -18.19 -23.76
C THR A 195 7.04 -17.17 -24.18
N ASN A 196 7.80 -16.61 -23.23
CA ASN A 196 8.81 -15.58 -23.47
C ASN A 196 8.25 -14.37 -24.24
N THR A 197 7.10 -13.86 -23.80
CA THR A 197 6.39 -12.73 -24.39
C THR A 197 6.17 -11.62 -23.37
N ARG A 198 5.91 -10.41 -23.85
CA ARG A 198 5.44 -9.31 -22.99
C ARG A 198 3.95 -9.48 -22.71
N VAL A 199 3.54 -9.14 -21.48
CA VAL A 199 2.11 -9.05 -21.13
C VAL A 199 1.49 -7.89 -21.91
N GLY A 200 0.48 -8.19 -22.73
CA GLY A 200 -0.32 -7.20 -23.45
C GLY A 200 -1.66 -6.93 -22.77
N PRO A 201 -2.57 -6.21 -23.45
CA PRO A 201 -3.92 -5.96 -22.95
C PRO A 201 -4.73 -7.25 -22.73
N VAL A 202 -5.63 -7.18 -21.75
CA VAL A 202 -6.69 -8.17 -21.52
C VAL A 202 -8.04 -7.56 -21.85
N THR A 203 -8.93 -8.30 -22.51
CA THR A 203 -10.30 -7.87 -22.80
C THR A 203 -11.32 -8.82 -22.19
N TYR A 204 -12.24 -8.27 -21.41
CA TYR A 204 -13.38 -8.94 -20.81
C TYR A 204 -14.63 -8.72 -21.67
N PHE A 205 -15.24 -9.80 -22.12
CA PHE A 205 -16.54 -9.84 -22.76
C PHE A 205 -17.56 -10.35 -21.74
N VAL A 206 -18.41 -9.44 -21.25
CA VAL A 206 -19.33 -9.71 -20.14
C VAL A 206 -20.76 -9.74 -20.64
N GLY A 207 -21.43 -10.89 -20.48
CA GLY A 207 -22.84 -11.06 -20.85
C GLY A 207 -23.77 -10.18 -20.01
N SER A 208 -23.67 -10.31 -18.69
CA SER A 208 -24.40 -9.55 -17.67
C SER A 208 -23.42 -8.90 -16.71
N LEU A 209 -23.27 -7.58 -16.75
CA LEU A 209 -22.45 -6.82 -15.81
C LEU A 209 -23.36 -6.13 -14.80
N HIS A 210 -23.24 -6.47 -13.52
CA HIS A 210 -24.25 -6.06 -12.55
C HIS A 210 -23.68 -5.67 -11.18
N VAL A 211 -24.51 -4.95 -10.42
CA VAL A 211 -24.30 -4.62 -9.01
C VAL A 211 -25.53 -5.07 -8.25
N TYR A 212 -25.34 -5.78 -7.14
CA TYR A 212 -26.44 -6.16 -6.25
C TYR A 212 -26.86 -5.01 -5.35
N GLU A 213 -28.14 -4.96 -4.99
CA GLU A 213 -28.74 -3.90 -4.15
C GLU A 213 -27.99 -3.65 -2.83
N ARG A 214 -27.47 -4.72 -2.20
CA ARG A 214 -26.65 -4.66 -0.98
C ARG A 214 -25.36 -3.84 -1.13
N HIS A 215 -25.01 -3.47 -2.36
CA HIS A 215 -23.82 -2.68 -2.67
C HIS A 215 -24.16 -1.30 -3.25
N PHE A 216 -25.43 -0.92 -3.41
CA PHE A 216 -25.80 0.39 -3.98
C PHE A 216 -25.28 1.56 -3.15
N GLU A 217 -25.50 1.57 -1.84
CA GLU A 217 -25.00 2.64 -0.97
C GLU A 217 -23.47 2.75 -1.01
N ARG A 218 -22.79 1.60 -0.97
CA ARG A 218 -21.32 1.57 -1.07
C ARG A 218 -20.84 2.01 -2.45
N ALA A 219 -21.59 1.69 -3.50
CA ALA A 219 -21.28 2.12 -4.86
C ALA A 219 -21.36 3.65 -4.97
N ASP A 220 -22.41 4.27 -4.43
CA ASP A 220 -22.54 5.72 -4.39
C ASP A 220 -21.37 6.35 -3.61
N GLN A 221 -20.97 5.78 -2.46
CA GLN A 221 -19.82 6.27 -1.70
C GLN A 221 -18.51 6.20 -2.49
N ILE A 222 -18.28 5.10 -3.24
CA ILE A 222 -17.09 4.95 -4.10
C ILE A 222 -17.11 5.98 -5.23
N ILE A 223 -18.26 6.14 -5.91
CA ILE A 223 -18.43 7.06 -7.04
C ILE A 223 -18.16 8.52 -6.63
N HIS A 224 -18.61 8.93 -5.45
CA HIS A 224 -18.43 10.30 -4.95
C HIS A 224 -17.06 10.52 -4.27
N SER A 225 -16.27 9.45 -4.08
CA SER A 225 -14.92 9.58 -3.56
C SER A 225 -13.93 9.79 -4.69
N GLN A 226 -13.31 10.97 -4.76
CA GLN A 226 -12.15 11.18 -5.64
C GLN A 226 -10.88 10.72 -4.90
N PRO A 227 -10.09 9.79 -5.47
CA PRO A 227 -8.79 9.48 -4.88
C PRO A 227 -7.85 10.68 -5.05
N ALA A 228 -7.23 11.13 -3.96
CA ALA A 228 -6.26 12.22 -3.97
C ALA A 228 -4.97 11.89 -4.77
N SER A 229 -4.66 10.59 -4.90
CA SER A 229 -3.60 10.07 -5.77
C SER A 229 -3.84 8.58 -6.06
N TYR A 230 -3.36 8.09 -7.21
CA TYR A 230 -3.43 6.68 -7.57
C TYR A 230 -2.10 5.96 -7.23
N PRO A 231 -2.12 4.90 -6.39
CA PRO A 231 -0.93 4.11 -6.04
C PRO A 231 -0.13 3.48 -7.19
N TYR A 232 -0.65 3.45 -8.42
CA TYR A 232 0.12 3.04 -9.61
C TYR A 232 1.10 4.12 -10.09
N LEU A 233 1.85 4.72 -9.17
CA LEU A 233 2.84 5.77 -9.43
C LEU A 233 3.99 5.28 -10.33
N LYS A 234 4.21 3.96 -10.37
CA LYS A 234 5.13 3.28 -11.27
C LYS A 234 4.39 2.13 -11.96
N GLU A 235 4.63 1.99 -13.26
CA GLU A 235 4.07 0.89 -14.05
C GLU A 235 4.47 -0.47 -13.47
N ALA A 236 3.48 -1.34 -13.27
CA ALA A 236 3.70 -2.70 -12.79
C ALA A 236 4.48 -3.51 -13.84
N VAL A 237 5.50 -4.24 -13.39
CA VAL A 237 6.33 -5.08 -14.25
C VAL A 237 6.03 -6.56 -13.99
N GLN A 238 6.40 -7.41 -14.95
CA GLN A 238 6.36 -8.86 -14.75
C GLN A 238 7.39 -9.27 -13.70
N ARG A 239 6.96 -10.11 -12.76
CA ARG A 239 7.69 -10.60 -11.58
C ARG A 239 7.69 -12.11 -11.45
N PHE A 240 6.67 -12.78 -11.99
CA PHE A 240 6.64 -14.25 -12.01
C PHE A 240 7.83 -14.82 -12.80
N ALA A 241 8.50 -15.81 -12.22
CA ALA A 241 9.76 -16.37 -12.71
C ALA A 241 9.87 -17.91 -12.59
N THR A 242 8.83 -18.60 -12.12
CA THR A 242 8.83 -20.06 -11.97
C THR A 242 8.73 -20.74 -13.32
N ARG A 243 9.64 -21.67 -13.62
CA ARG A 243 9.56 -22.48 -14.85
C ARG A 243 8.34 -23.39 -14.80
N LEU A 244 7.77 -23.72 -15.96
CA LEU A 244 6.53 -24.48 -16.04
C LEU A 244 6.64 -25.82 -15.31
N GLU A 245 7.77 -26.50 -15.47
CA GLU A 245 8.07 -27.80 -14.84
C GLU A 245 8.28 -27.73 -13.32
N ASP A 246 8.59 -26.55 -12.76
CA ASP A 246 8.81 -26.36 -11.33
C ASP A 246 7.58 -25.74 -10.63
N LEU A 247 6.49 -25.52 -11.37
CA LEU A 247 5.30 -24.83 -10.85
C LEU A 247 4.69 -25.57 -9.66
N ASP A 248 4.46 -26.88 -9.82
CA ASP A 248 3.77 -27.65 -8.79
C ASP A 248 4.65 -27.76 -7.53
N ASP A 249 5.97 -27.90 -7.66
CA ASP A 249 6.92 -27.87 -6.52
C ASP A 249 6.90 -26.52 -5.78
N GLN A 250 6.83 -25.40 -6.51
CA GLN A 250 6.73 -24.07 -5.90
C GLN A 250 5.38 -23.87 -5.19
N LEU A 251 4.28 -24.37 -5.75
CA LEU A 251 2.96 -24.29 -5.13
C LEU A 251 2.89 -25.18 -3.89
N ASP A 252 3.43 -26.40 -3.95
CA ASP A 252 3.49 -27.30 -2.79
C ASP A 252 4.27 -26.67 -1.64
N ALA A 253 5.45 -26.10 -1.92
CA ALA A 253 6.22 -25.35 -0.94
C ALA A 253 5.40 -24.18 -0.36
N TRP A 254 4.68 -23.44 -1.22
CA TRP A 254 3.85 -22.32 -0.81
C TRP A 254 2.71 -22.75 0.13
N PHE A 255 1.98 -23.83 -0.19
CA PHE A 255 0.89 -24.32 0.67
C PHE A 255 1.40 -24.92 1.98
N ILE A 256 2.54 -25.61 1.98
CA ILE A 256 3.17 -26.10 3.22
C ILE A 256 3.59 -24.94 4.11
N ALA A 257 4.17 -23.87 3.53
CA ALA A 257 4.54 -22.67 4.25
C ALA A 257 3.31 -21.94 4.83
N GLU A 258 2.26 -21.77 4.01
CA GLU A 258 0.98 -21.20 4.44
C GLU A 258 0.37 -21.98 5.61
N GLU A 259 0.29 -23.30 5.49
CA GLU A 259 -0.32 -24.16 6.50
C GLU A 259 0.46 -24.07 7.81
N GLY A 260 1.78 -24.13 7.74
CA GLY A 260 2.64 -23.95 8.91
C GLY A 260 2.38 -22.63 9.61
N VAL A 261 2.29 -21.52 8.87
CA VAL A 261 2.01 -20.21 9.46
C VAL A 261 0.59 -20.13 10.02
N ARG A 262 -0.43 -20.59 9.30
CA ARG A 262 -1.82 -20.59 9.74
C ARG A 262 -2.05 -21.43 10.99
N LEU A 263 -1.32 -22.54 11.15
CA LEU A 263 -1.41 -23.44 12.32
C LEU A 263 -0.46 -23.05 13.46
N GLY A 264 0.27 -21.93 13.35
CA GLY A 264 1.21 -21.46 14.37
C GLY A 264 2.49 -22.30 14.48
N CYS A 265 2.82 -23.09 13.46
CA CYS A 265 4.04 -23.89 13.34
C CYS A 265 4.79 -23.57 12.01
N PRO A 266 5.39 -22.38 11.85
CA PRO A 266 6.01 -21.97 10.59
C PRO A 266 7.11 -22.94 10.13
N ASN A 267 7.09 -23.29 8.84
CA ASN A 267 8.09 -24.17 8.23
C ASN A 267 9.12 -23.34 7.45
N ALA A 268 10.25 -23.03 8.09
CA ALA A 268 11.31 -22.20 7.50
C ALA A 268 11.83 -22.77 6.17
N ASN A 269 11.99 -24.10 6.07
CA ASN A 269 12.45 -24.75 4.84
C ASN A 269 11.44 -24.56 3.68
N ALA A 270 10.14 -24.65 3.98
CA ALA A 270 9.11 -24.42 2.98
C ALA A 270 9.04 -22.95 2.54
N ILE A 271 9.19 -22.01 3.48
CA ILE A 271 9.25 -20.57 3.19
C ILE A 271 10.46 -20.26 2.28
N GLU A 272 11.64 -20.77 2.62
CA GLU A 272 12.88 -20.60 1.83
C GLU A 272 12.82 -21.31 0.46
N ALA A 273 11.98 -22.34 0.32
CA ALA A 273 11.80 -23.04 -0.94
C ALA A 273 10.96 -22.26 -1.96
N VAL A 274 10.16 -21.28 -1.54
CA VAL A 274 9.43 -20.38 -2.44
C VAL A 274 10.38 -19.32 -2.97
N LYS A 275 10.83 -19.50 -4.21
CA LYS A 275 11.88 -18.69 -4.86
C LYS A 275 11.33 -17.66 -5.84
N ASP A 276 10.10 -17.86 -6.30
CA ASP A 276 9.44 -16.96 -7.24
C ASP A 276 9.18 -15.58 -6.60
N PRO A 277 9.59 -14.47 -7.23
CA PRO A 277 9.39 -13.14 -6.66
C PRO A 277 7.92 -12.74 -6.46
N LEU A 278 6.99 -13.25 -7.28
CA LEU A 278 5.56 -12.99 -7.12
C LEU A 278 4.97 -13.91 -6.04
N LEU A 279 5.29 -15.21 -6.07
CA LEU A 279 4.77 -16.15 -5.07
C LEU A 279 5.33 -15.85 -3.66
N SER A 280 6.56 -15.34 -3.56
CA SER A 280 7.16 -14.90 -2.31
C SER A 280 6.44 -13.68 -1.73
N ASP A 281 6.15 -12.65 -2.54
CA ASP A 281 5.32 -11.52 -2.09
C ASP A 281 3.92 -12.00 -1.67
N PHE A 282 3.31 -12.91 -2.44
CA PHE A 282 2.02 -13.50 -2.08
C PHE A 282 2.06 -14.28 -0.76
N LEU A 283 3.13 -15.04 -0.52
CA LEU A 283 3.33 -15.71 0.77
C LEU A 283 3.45 -14.70 1.90
N THR A 284 4.29 -13.68 1.74
CA THR A 284 4.47 -12.58 2.72
C THR A 284 3.14 -11.88 3.05
N MET A 285 2.31 -11.62 2.04
CA MET A 285 0.94 -11.10 2.24
C MET A 285 0.08 -12.04 3.08
N ILE A 286 0.14 -13.35 2.84
CA ILE A 286 -0.61 -14.35 3.62
C ILE A 286 -0.09 -14.49 5.05
N ILE A 287 1.23 -14.38 5.26
CA ILE A 287 1.84 -14.33 6.60
C ILE A 287 1.31 -13.11 7.36
N SER A 288 1.29 -11.93 6.72
CA SER A 288 0.70 -10.72 7.29
C SER A 288 -0.78 -10.93 7.66
N CYS A 289 -1.57 -11.53 6.77
CA CYS A 289 -2.98 -11.82 7.02
C CYS A 289 -3.18 -12.70 8.26
N ASN A 290 -2.44 -13.81 8.39
CA ASN A 290 -2.57 -14.71 9.54
C ASN A 290 -2.06 -14.07 10.83
N THR A 291 -0.98 -13.29 10.76
CA THR A 291 -0.47 -12.50 11.89
C THR A 291 -1.53 -11.51 12.39
N ALA A 292 -2.28 -10.86 11.50
CA ALA A 292 -3.39 -9.99 11.88
C ALA A 292 -4.56 -10.76 12.52
N LYS A 293 -4.87 -11.99 12.09
CA LYS A 293 -5.90 -12.85 12.73
C LYS A 293 -5.55 -13.21 14.18
N GLU A 294 -4.27 -13.22 14.53
CA GLU A 294 -3.78 -13.38 15.90
C GLU A 294 -3.80 -12.08 16.73
N ASN A 295 -4.36 -10.99 16.18
CA ASN A 295 -4.36 -9.64 16.76
C ASN A 295 -2.97 -8.99 16.88
N ARG A 296 -1.98 -9.46 16.09
CA ARG A 296 -0.61 -8.91 16.04
C ARG A 296 -0.48 -7.88 14.92
N PHE A 297 -1.23 -6.80 15.01
CA PHE A 297 -1.42 -5.88 13.88
C PHE A 297 -0.18 -5.09 13.46
N ASP A 298 0.66 -4.72 14.41
CA ASP A 298 1.91 -4.01 14.12
C ASP A 298 2.89 -4.89 13.38
N ASP A 299 2.99 -6.16 13.79
CA ASP A 299 3.79 -7.18 13.10
C ASP A 299 3.25 -7.44 11.70
N ALA A 300 1.92 -7.60 11.56
CA ALA A 300 1.27 -7.77 10.27
C ALA A 300 1.57 -6.60 9.32
N THR A 301 1.56 -5.38 9.83
CA THR A 301 1.90 -4.17 9.08
C THR A 301 3.39 -4.13 8.71
N ALA A 302 4.29 -4.42 9.66
CA ALA A 302 5.73 -4.47 9.40
C ALA A 302 6.09 -5.52 8.33
N ILE A 303 5.37 -6.64 8.29
CA ILE A 303 5.51 -7.65 7.24
C ILE A 303 5.11 -7.07 5.88
N LEU A 304 4.05 -6.26 5.78
CA LEU A 304 3.65 -5.61 4.53
C LEU A 304 4.71 -4.63 3.99
N ASP A 305 5.56 -4.07 4.85
CA ASP A 305 6.67 -3.18 4.43
C ASP A 305 7.80 -3.93 3.72
N THR A 306 7.84 -5.26 3.86
CA THR A 306 8.82 -6.11 3.16
C THR A 306 8.33 -6.58 1.79
N VAL A 307 7.04 -6.38 1.49
CA VAL A 307 6.45 -6.73 0.19
C VAL A 307 6.99 -5.78 -0.86
N SER A 308 7.59 -6.33 -1.91
CA SER A 308 8.26 -5.51 -2.93
C SER A 308 7.27 -4.80 -3.86
N ASP A 309 6.03 -5.30 -3.97
CA ASP A 309 4.95 -4.66 -4.74
C ASP A 309 4.20 -3.63 -3.87
N ALA A 310 4.39 -2.35 -4.17
CA ALA A 310 3.74 -1.28 -3.43
C ALA A 310 2.20 -1.31 -3.53
N ALA A 311 1.63 -1.79 -4.64
CA ALA A 311 0.18 -1.88 -4.80
C ALA A 311 -0.40 -3.03 -3.97
N LEU A 312 0.29 -4.18 -3.88
CA LEU A 312 -0.08 -5.26 -2.96
C LEU A 312 -0.02 -4.79 -1.51
N SER A 313 1.08 -4.14 -1.10
CA SER A 313 1.25 -3.63 0.25
C SER A 313 0.16 -2.60 0.61
N ALA A 314 -0.11 -1.64 -0.27
CA ALA A 314 -1.17 -0.64 -0.09
C ALA A 314 -2.57 -1.28 0.01
N ALA A 315 -2.89 -2.26 -0.84
CA ALA A 315 -4.15 -2.99 -0.77
C ALA A 315 -4.26 -3.80 0.54
N GLY A 316 -3.17 -4.43 0.99
CA GLY A 316 -3.12 -5.14 2.28
C GLY A 316 -3.41 -4.21 3.45
N ARG A 317 -2.77 -3.03 3.48
CA ARG A 317 -2.98 -2.00 4.50
C ARG A 317 -4.44 -1.52 4.52
N ASP A 318 -5.04 -1.27 3.36
CA ASP A 318 -6.46 -0.86 3.27
C ASP A 318 -7.39 -1.93 3.84
N VAL A 319 -7.17 -3.21 3.53
CA VAL A 319 -7.98 -4.32 4.04
C VAL A 319 -7.82 -4.51 5.55
N LEU A 320 -6.58 -4.50 6.05
CA LEU A 320 -6.31 -4.63 7.48
C LEU A 320 -6.89 -3.43 8.26
N SER A 321 -6.77 -2.23 7.68
CA SER A 321 -7.37 -1.00 8.21
C SER A 321 -8.89 -1.13 8.34
N TRP A 322 -9.55 -1.55 7.27
CA TRP A 322 -11.00 -1.68 7.24
C TRP A 322 -11.51 -2.79 8.16
N ARG A 323 -10.89 -3.98 8.15
CA ARG A 323 -11.37 -5.17 8.88
C ARG A 323 -11.13 -5.07 10.38
N TYR A 324 -9.98 -4.55 10.79
CA TYR A 324 -9.54 -4.56 12.19
C TYR A 324 -9.53 -3.17 12.82
N GLY A 325 -10.00 -2.15 12.11
CA GLY A 325 -10.00 -0.77 12.59
C GLY A 325 -8.60 -0.18 12.74
N LEU A 326 -7.61 -0.76 12.06
CA LEU A 326 -6.27 -0.18 11.99
C LEU A 326 -6.39 1.12 11.21
N SER A 327 -5.72 2.18 11.63
CA SER A 327 -5.68 3.38 10.80
C SER A 327 -4.77 3.10 9.59
N PRO A 328 -4.95 3.74 8.41
CA PRO A 328 -4.05 3.55 7.26
C PRO A 328 -2.56 3.84 7.55
N ASN A 329 -2.25 4.50 8.67
CA ASN A 329 -0.90 4.67 9.22
C ASN A 329 -0.70 3.82 10.49
N CYS A 330 -0.94 2.51 10.42
CA CYS A 330 -0.08 1.62 11.19
C CYS A 330 1.31 1.77 10.56
N GLU A 331 2.18 2.52 11.19
CA GLU A 331 3.62 2.32 11.04
C GLU A 331 4.02 1.38 12.17
N SER A 332 4.69 0.30 11.79
CA SER A 332 5.34 -0.73 12.60
C SER A 332 5.73 -0.29 14.02
N ASN A 333 5.22 -1.00 15.05
CA ASN A 333 5.89 -1.03 16.35
C ASN A 333 7.13 -1.92 16.26
N VAL A 334 8.29 -1.28 16.05
CA VAL A 334 9.58 -1.81 16.48
C VAL A 334 9.53 -1.97 18.00
N ALA A 335 9.32 -3.19 18.50
CA ALA A 335 9.46 -3.46 19.91
C ALA A 335 10.95 -3.71 20.25
N ARG A 336 11.50 -2.79 21.05
CA ARG A 336 12.81 -2.79 21.72
C ARG A 336 13.99 -2.19 20.95
N VAL A 337 13.93 -0.88 20.72
CA VAL A 337 15.12 -0.01 20.80
C VAL A 337 14.76 1.18 21.67
N SER A 338 15.70 1.62 22.51
CA SER A 338 15.54 2.63 23.56
C SER A 338 14.72 3.86 23.15
N GLU A 339 13.93 4.38 24.10
CA GLU A 339 12.98 5.51 23.97
C GLU A 339 13.56 6.82 23.41
N SER A 340 14.88 6.92 23.18
CA SER A 340 15.50 8.03 22.44
C SER A 340 15.24 7.98 20.93
N ASN A 341 15.07 6.80 20.33
CA ASN A 341 15.07 6.65 18.86
C ASN A 341 13.72 6.90 18.16
N SER A 342 12.59 6.96 18.88
CA SER A 342 11.25 7.16 18.28
C SER A 342 10.94 8.62 17.92
N LEU A 343 11.38 9.57 18.73
CA LEU A 343 11.24 11.00 18.46
C LEU A 343 12.16 11.44 17.31
N GLY A 344 13.40 10.92 17.27
CA GLY A 344 14.32 11.16 16.16
C GLY A 344 13.75 10.74 14.81
N GLN A 345 13.16 9.54 14.71
CA GLN A 345 12.54 9.04 13.48
C GLN A 345 11.32 9.87 13.03
N TYR A 346 10.48 10.31 13.97
CA TYR A 346 9.38 11.24 13.69
C TYR A 346 9.88 12.59 13.13
N LEU A 347 10.96 13.12 13.71
CA LEU A 347 11.56 14.38 13.25
C LEU A 347 12.20 14.23 11.86
N VAL A 348 12.77 13.06 11.55
CA VAL A 348 13.28 12.72 10.20
C VAL A 348 12.15 12.77 9.18
N SER A 349 11.04 12.06 9.44
CA SER A 349 9.92 11.99 8.49
C SER A 349 9.27 13.35 8.27
N LEU A 350 9.08 14.15 9.32
CA LEU A 350 8.57 15.51 9.23
C LEU A 350 9.49 16.43 8.42
N HIS A 351 10.81 16.30 8.62
CA HIS A 351 11.78 17.08 7.86
C HIS A 351 11.85 16.67 6.38
N ARG A 352 11.77 15.36 6.08
CA ARG A 352 11.70 14.85 4.70
C ARG A 352 10.50 15.41 3.95
N GLN A 353 9.33 15.42 4.57
CA GLN A 353 8.12 16.01 3.99
C GLN A 353 8.29 17.51 3.71
N LYS A 354 8.74 18.31 4.69
CA LYS A 354 8.95 19.76 4.50
C LYS A 354 9.99 20.08 3.43
N THR A 355 10.98 19.21 3.25
CA THR A 355 12.03 19.37 2.24
C THR A 355 11.51 19.06 0.84
N LEU A 356 10.60 18.10 0.69
CA LEU A 356 9.90 17.84 -0.58
C LEU A 356 9.01 19.03 -0.98
N ASP A 357 8.31 19.63 -0.02
CA ASP A 357 7.33 20.70 -0.29
C ASP A 357 7.99 22.06 -0.58
N TYR A 358 9.04 22.42 0.18
CA TYR A 358 9.60 23.78 0.17
C TYR A 358 11.09 23.85 -0.20
N GLY A 359 11.75 22.71 -0.35
CA GLY A 359 13.17 22.60 -0.67
C GLY A 359 14.06 23.51 0.20
N ASN A 360 15.01 24.17 -0.45
CA ASN A 360 15.99 25.05 0.20
C ASN A 360 15.49 26.50 0.44
N SER A 361 14.17 26.74 0.43
CA SER A 361 13.61 28.09 0.56
C SER A 361 13.98 28.80 1.87
N TRP A 362 14.11 28.04 2.96
CA TRP A 362 14.39 28.54 4.31
C TRP A 362 15.72 29.29 4.46
N LYS A 363 16.69 29.06 3.56
CA LYS A 363 18.00 29.73 3.55
C LYS A 363 18.17 30.75 2.41
N LYS A 364 17.15 30.97 1.56
CA LYS A 364 17.26 31.77 0.32
C LYS A 364 17.72 33.22 0.54
N ARG A 365 17.37 33.84 1.67
CA ARG A 365 17.77 35.22 1.99
C ARG A 365 18.90 35.29 3.02
N GLY A 366 19.61 34.19 3.21
CA GLY A 366 20.74 34.10 4.15
C GLY A 366 20.33 34.09 5.62
N GLU A 367 21.35 34.12 6.47
CA GLU A 367 21.25 34.02 7.93
C GLU A 367 20.34 35.08 8.56
N VAL A 368 20.64 36.36 8.31
CA VAL A 368 19.97 37.51 8.95
C VAL A 368 18.53 37.71 8.51
N PHE A 369 18.19 37.43 7.24
CA PHE A 369 16.86 37.74 6.70
C PHE A 369 15.98 36.51 6.47
N SER A 370 16.50 35.31 6.70
CA SER A 370 15.79 34.06 6.43
C SER A 370 15.86 33.10 7.61
N ILE A 371 17.06 32.78 8.10
CA ILE A 371 17.23 31.67 9.04
C ILE A 371 16.90 32.09 10.47
N LEU A 372 17.58 33.13 10.98
CA LEU A 372 17.38 33.62 12.35
C LEU A 372 15.95 34.14 12.60
N PRO A 373 15.33 34.94 11.69
CA PRO A 373 13.95 35.39 11.89
C PRO A 373 12.91 34.25 11.88
N ASN A 374 13.20 33.11 11.24
CA ASN A 374 12.31 31.95 11.31
C ASN A 374 12.43 31.21 12.65
N ILE A 375 13.62 31.20 13.26
CA ILE A 375 13.82 30.64 14.60
C ILE A 375 13.16 31.56 15.64
N ASP A 376 13.43 32.86 15.58
CA ASP A 376 12.94 33.87 16.50
C ASP A 376 11.40 33.85 16.60
N ARG A 377 10.71 33.79 15.45
CA ARG A 377 9.25 33.65 15.40
C ARG A 377 8.72 32.41 16.13
N LYS A 378 9.46 31.30 16.19
CA LYS A 378 9.05 30.09 16.92
C LYS A 378 9.22 30.28 18.43
N ILE A 379 10.22 31.02 18.85
CA ILE A 379 10.44 31.35 20.26
C ILE A 379 9.36 32.31 20.75
N ASP A 380 9.08 33.39 20.00
CA ASP A 380 7.99 34.32 20.30
C ASP A 380 6.66 33.58 20.49
N ARG A 381 6.37 32.61 19.61
CA ARG A 381 5.19 31.77 19.72
C ARG A 381 5.20 30.91 20.98
N LEU A 382 6.34 30.31 21.35
CA LEU A 382 6.42 29.51 22.58
C LEU A 382 6.22 30.35 23.84
N ILE A 383 6.68 31.61 23.84
CA ILE A 383 6.42 32.56 24.92
C ILE A 383 4.92 32.89 24.98
N LEU A 384 4.30 33.24 23.86
CA LEU A 384 2.89 33.63 23.80
C LEU A 384 1.92 32.48 24.12
N VAL A 385 2.17 31.27 23.61
CA VAL A 385 1.29 30.10 23.81
C VAL A 385 1.45 29.52 25.22
N GLY A 386 2.59 29.75 25.88
CA GLY A 386 2.80 29.41 27.29
C GLY A 386 1.89 30.18 28.25
N ASP A 387 1.49 31.40 27.87
CA ASP A 387 0.72 32.32 28.71
C ASP A 387 -0.79 32.35 28.39
N ASP A 388 -1.20 32.13 27.12
CA ASP A 388 -2.62 32.03 26.73
C ASP A 388 -2.84 31.13 25.49
N PRO A 389 -3.29 29.87 25.67
CA PRO A 389 -3.53 28.92 24.57
C PRO A 389 -4.58 29.35 23.55
N ALA A 390 -5.38 30.40 23.83
CA ALA A 390 -6.45 30.86 22.92
C ALA A 390 -5.95 31.71 21.75
N VAL A 391 -4.67 32.11 21.74
CA VAL A 391 -4.13 33.12 20.81
C VAL A 391 -3.49 32.51 19.54
N SER A 392 -3.25 31.20 19.49
CA SER A 392 -2.59 30.54 18.35
C SER A 392 -3.24 29.20 17.97
N PRO A 393 -3.44 28.90 16.67
CA PRO A 393 -3.91 27.59 16.21
C PRO A 393 -2.83 26.49 16.26
N GLU A 394 -1.54 26.86 16.26
CA GLU A 394 -0.40 25.94 16.38
C GLU A 394 -0.13 25.58 17.85
N THR A 395 0.17 24.31 18.14
CA THR A 395 0.44 23.91 19.53
C THR A 395 1.87 24.17 19.98
N VAL A 396 2.06 24.19 21.30
CA VAL A 396 3.39 24.22 21.93
C VAL A 396 4.29 23.11 21.38
N LEU A 397 3.74 21.90 21.18
CA LEU A 397 4.51 20.78 20.64
C LEU A 397 4.97 21.03 19.20
N ASP A 398 4.08 21.46 18.32
CA ASP A 398 4.42 21.76 16.92
C ASP A 398 5.48 22.86 16.83
N THR A 399 5.33 23.88 17.67
CA THR A 399 6.24 25.03 17.71
C THR A 399 7.62 24.62 18.24
N SER A 400 7.68 23.74 19.24
CA SER A 400 8.95 23.19 19.77
C SER A 400 9.64 22.25 18.79
N VAL A 401 8.89 21.44 18.05
CA VAL A 401 9.42 20.61 16.95
C VAL A 401 10.03 21.50 15.86
N ASP A 402 9.32 22.54 15.45
CA ASP A 402 9.81 23.49 14.46
C ASP A 402 11.07 24.20 14.93
N LEU A 403 11.09 24.68 16.17
CA LEU A 403 12.26 25.33 16.76
C LEU A 403 13.50 24.42 16.69
N PHE A 404 13.37 23.16 17.10
CA PHE A 404 14.46 22.19 17.06
C PHE A 404 14.96 21.94 15.62
N LEU A 405 14.05 21.74 14.67
CA LEU A 405 14.43 21.53 13.26
C LEU A 405 15.11 22.75 12.64
N TYR A 406 14.65 23.96 12.96
CA TYR A 406 15.28 25.18 12.47
C TYR A 406 16.64 25.45 13.13
N ALA A 407 16.84 25.06 14.38
CA ALA A 407 18.15 25.10 15.03
C ALA A 407 19.15 24.16 14.31
N LEU A 408 18.74 22.93 14.00
CA LEU A 408 19.55 21.98 13.23
C LEU A 408 19.85 22.50 11.82
N LYS A 409 18.86 23.06 11.14
CA LYS A 409 19.04 23.70 9.82
C LYS A 409 20.06 24.83 9.88
N TYR A 410 19.97 25.70 10.87
CA TYR A 410 20.94 26.77 11.04
C TYR A 410 22.36 26.24 11.24
N LYS A 411 22.53 25.18 12.05
CA LYS A 411 23.81 24.49 12.20
C LYS A 411 24.32 23.94 10.86
N THR A 412 23.49 23.28 10.06
CA THR A 412 23.90 22.81 8.71
C THR A 412 24.36 23.95 7.81
N TRP A 413 23.72 25.12 7.90
CA TRP A 413 24.10 26.29 7.11
C TRP A 413 25.46 26.86 7.52
N LEU A 414 25.75 26.89 8.83
CA LEU A 414 27.05 27.33 9.33
C LEU A 414 28.18 26.36 8.99
N LEU A 415 27.91 25.06 8.99
CA LEU A 415 28.88 24.04 8.55
C LEU A 415 29.25 24.23 7.07
N ASP A 416 28.26 24.52 6.22
CA ASP A 416 28.53 24.88 4.82
C ASP A 416 29.35 26.17 4.70
N ALA A 417 29.06 27.19 5.51
CA ALA A 417 29.82 28.45 5.51
C ALA A 417 31.27 28.28 5.96
N LEU A 418 31.57 27.25 6.77
CA LEU A 418 32.91 26.88 7.21
C LEU A 418 33.62 25.93 6.24
N GLY A 419 32.91 25.39 5.24
CA GLY A 419 33.45 24.42 4.29
C GLY A 419 33.67 23.03 4.88
N GLU A 420 32.92 22.67 5.93
CA GLU A 420 33.01 21.35 6.57
C GLU A 420 32.50 20.26 5.63
N PRO A 421 33.22 19.13 5.45
CA PRO A 421 32.84 18.12 4.47
C PRO A 421 31.61 17.30 4.91
N HIS A 422 30.68 17.02 3.98
CA HIS A 422 29.59 16.06 4.15
C HIS A 422 29.54 15.04 3.02
N ALA A 423 29.17 13.79 3.33
CA ALA A 423 29.20 12.67 2.40
C ALA A 423 28.29 12.84 1.17
N SER A 424 27.26 13.69 1.26
CA SER A 424 26.26 13.91 0.20
C SER A 424 26.36 15.28 -0.50
N GLY A 425 27.40 16.08 -0.20
CA GLY A 425 27.56 17.43 -0.74
C GLY A 425 27.54 18.49 0.36
N ASN A 426 26.68 19.50 0.24
CA ASN A 426 26.49 20.51 1.27
C ASN A 426 25.61 19.96 2.40
N TRP A 427 25.93 20.27 3.65
CA TRP A 427 25.15 19.91 4.84
C TRP A 427 23.71 20.42 4.76
N SER A 428 23.50 21.62 4.24
CA SER A 428 22.18 22.26 4.21
C SER A 428 21.36 21.94 2.96
N ASP A 429 21.85 21.07 2.06
CA ASP A 429 21.13 20.63 0.85
C ASP A 429 20.45 19.27 1.06
N GLY A 430 19.15 19.22 0.77
CA GLY A 430 18.36 18.01 0.99
C GLY A 430 18.23 17.69 2.49
N VAL A 431 18.15 16.40 2.81
CA VAL A 431 17.84 15.93 4.18
C VAL A 431 19.03 15.30 4.90
N ALA A 432 20.05 14.87 4.15
CA ALA A 432 21.10 13.99 4.67
C ALA A 432 21.99 14.65 5.74
N GLY A 433 22.34 15.93 5.58
CA GLY A 433 23.12 16.66 6.58
C GLY A 433 22.36 16.88 7.89
N LEU A 434 21.07 17.21 7.81
CA LEU A 434 20.21 17.37 8.98
C LEU A 434 20.01 16.04 9.70
N GLU A 435 19.73 14.96 8.97
CA GLU A 435 19.58 13.61 9.53
C GLU A 435 20.85 13.17 10.28
N THR A 436 22.03 13.46 9.72
CA THR A 436 23.32 13.16 10.36
C THR A 436 23.47 13.90 11.70
N LEU A 437 23.17 15.21 11.73
CA LEU A 437 23.27 16.00 12.95
C LEU A 437 22.22 15.61 14.00
N MET A 438 21.01 15.28 13.57
CA MET A 438 19.93 14.91 14.46
C MET A 438 20.22 13.62 15.21
N SER A 439 20.69 12.57 14.52
CA SER A 439 21.12 11.33 15.18
C SER A 439 22.17 11.60 16.25
N SER A 440 23.15 12.48 15.96
CA SER A 440 24.18 12.84 16.95
C SER A 440 23.64 13.52 18.21
N VAL A 441 22.53 14.25 18.12
CA VAL A 441 21.92 14.98 19.26
C VAL A 441 20.97 14.08 20.05
N VAL A 442 20.19 13.26 19.35
CA VAL A 442 19.27 12.29 19.94
C VAL A 442 20.01 11.22 20.74
N ASP A 443 21.21 10.82 20.30
CA ASP A 443 22.00 9.76 20.93
C ASP A 443 22.93 10.26 22.05
N SER A 444 23.16 11.57 22.20
CA SER A 444 24.22 12.12 23.08
C SER A 444 23.76 12.73 24.40
N GLU A 445 22.46 12.94 24.64
CA GLU A 445 21.97 13.74 25.78
C GLU A 445 21.06 12.95 26.72
N GLY A 446 21.43 12.90 28.01
CA GLY A 446 20.66 12.32 29.13
C GLY A 446 19.67 13.30 29.79
N ASP A 447 19.01 12.86 30.87
CA ASP A 447 17.90 13.47 31.65
C ASP A 447 18.12 14.89 32.25
N SER A 448 18.88 15.77 31.60
CA SER A 448 19.02 17.16 32.06
C SER A 448 17.70 17.94 31.87
N PRO A 449 17.27 18.75 32.86
CA PRO A 449 16.02 19.49 32.79
C PRO A 449 16.01 20.50 31.63
N ALA A 450 14.85 20.78 31.04
CA ALA A 450 14.77 21.77 29.97
C ALA A 450 15.03 23.18 30.50
N PRO A 451 15.68 24.04 29.69
CA PRO A 451 15.82 25.44 30.02
C PRO A 451 14.46 26.16 29.83
N PRO A 452 14.21 27.26 30.57
CA PRO A 452 13.13 28.17 30.26
C PRO A 452 13.22 28.71 28.83
N VAL A 453 12.08 28.93 28.16
CA VAL A 453 12.03 29.47 26.80
C VAL A 453 12.75 30.82 26.69
N GLN A 454 12.75 31.62 27.76
CA GLN A 454 13.45 32.91 27.85
C GLN A 454 14.97 32.77 27.73
N GLU A 455 15.57 31.65 28.15
CA GLU A 455 16.99 31.40 27.91
C GLU A 455 17.28 31.13 26.43
N ILE A 456 16.36 30.47 25.73
CA ILE A 456 16.48 30.24 24.29
C ILE A 456 16.30 31.55 23.52
N ALA A 457 15.38 32.43 23.97
CA ALA A 457 15.20 33.77 23.41
C ALA A 457 16.47 34.62 23.52
N ALA A 458 17.06 34.69 24.71
CA ALA A 458 18.31 35.43 24.93
C ALA A 458 19.47 34.90 24.07
N LEU A 459 19.48 33.59 23.77
CA LEU A 459 20.47 32.98 22.89
C LEU A 459 20.30 33.45 21.44
N ILE A 460 19.06 33.57 20.96
CA ILE A 460 18.78 34.09 19.61
C ILE A 460 19.09 35.57 19.48
N ASP A 461 18.73 36.40 20.47
CA ASP A 461 19.10 37.82 20.49
C ASP A 461 20.62 38.00 20.34
N HIS A 462 21.39 37.18 21.06
CA HIS A 462 22.85 37.20 20.96
C HIS A 462 23.35 36.74 19.59
N MET A 463 22.76 35.70 19.02
CA MET A 463 23.09 35.21 17.67
C MET A 463 22.78 36.23 16.58
N GLU A 464 21.66 36.94 16.68
CA GLU A 464 21.28 38.01 15.74
C GLU A 464 22.24 39.19 15.81
N ALA A 465 22.61 39.64 17.01
CA ALA A 465 23.63 40.68 17.19
C ALA A 465 24.97 40.27 16.57
N MET A 466 25.42 39.04 16.81
CA MET A 466 26.66 38.52 16.22
C MET A 466 26.60 38.38 14.68
N ALA A 467 25.43 38.06 14.13
CA ALA A 467 25.25 37.98 12.68
C ALA A 467 25.26 39.37 12.04
N LEU A 468 24.63 40.37 12.68
CA LEU A 468 24.63 41.78 12.25
C LEU A 468 26.02 42.43 12.34
N ASP A 469 26.78 42.11 13.39
CA ASP A 469 28.15 42.60 13.59
C ASP A 469 29.19 41.88 12.72
N GLY A 470 28.77 40.91 11.90
CA GLY A 470 29.65 40.19 10.98
C GLY A 470 30.68 39.32 11.69
N ALA A 471 30.32 38.71 12.84
CA ALA A 471 31.19 37.79 13.56
C ALA A 471 31.66 36.62 12.67
N LYS A 472 32.62 35.83 13.13
CA LYS A 472 33.04 34.63 12.38
C LYS A 472 31.99 33.53 12.50
N ALA A 473 31.75 32.77 11.42
CA ALA A 473 30.85 31.62 11.42
C ALA A 473 31.21 30.59 12.50
N SER A 474 32.51 30.42 12.79
CA SER A 474 33.00 29.54 13.87
C SER A 474 32.52 29.98 15.26
N SER A 475 32.40 31.28 15.51
CA SER A 475 31.92 31.80 16.79
C SER A 475 30.41 31.67 16.91
N ARG A 476 29.68 31.77 15.78
CA ARG A 476 28.22 31.54 15.75
C ARG A 476 27.85 30.06 15.82
N LEU A 477 28.70 29.17 15.32
CA LEU A 477 28.49 27.72 15.41
C LEU A 477 28.42 27.24 16.86
N VAL A 478 29.21 27.82 17.76
CA VAL A 478 29.15 27.52 19.21
C VAL A 478 27.76 27.82 19.78
N LEU A 479 27.16 28.96 19.41
CA LEU A 479 25.81 29.31 19.85
C LEU A 479 24.74 28.45 19.15
N ALA A 480 24.96 28.05 17.90
CA ALA A 480 24.08 27.13 17.19
C ALA A 480 24.05 25.74 17.84
N ASP A 481 25.19 25.25 18.31
CA ASP A 481 25.29 24.00 19.08
C ASP A 481 24.49 24.09 20.38
N GLU A 482 24.65 25.19 21.11
CA GLU A 482 23.89 25.43 22.34
C GLU A 482 22.38 25.51 22.06
N LEU A 483 21.98 26.16 20.96
CA LEU A 483 20.59 26.29 20.54
C LEU A 483 19.96 24.92 20.22
N VAL A 484 20.69 24.06 19.50
CA VAL A 484 20.26 22.70 19.18
C VAL A 484 20.03 21.88 20.45
N VAL A 485 20.95 21.94 21.41
CA VAL A 485 20.82 21.22 22.69
C VAL A 485 19.66 21.75 23.52
N LYS A 486 19.56 23.06 23.70
CA LYS A 486 18.49 23.69 24.50
C LYS A 486 17.10 23.44 23.91
N SER A 487 16.96 23.53 22.58
CA SER A 487 15.69 23.25 21.88
C SER A 487 15.31 21.77 21.91
N TRP A 488 16.28 20.86 21.84
CA TRP A 488 16.04 19.41 22.04
C TRP A 488 15.50 19.10 23.43
N ARG A 489 16.15 19.62 24.48
CA ARG A 489 15.72 19.40 25.87
C ARG A 489 14.31 19.93 26.11
N LEU A 490 14.01 21.12 25.59
CA LEU A 490 12.66 21.68 25.63
C LEU A 490 11.63 20.78 24.94
N LEU A 491 11.94 20.30 23.73
CA LEU A 491 11.08 19.38 22.99
C LEU A 491 10.86 18.07 23.77
N ASN A 492 11.93 17.49 24.31
CA ASN A 492 11.87 16.23 25.05
C ASN A 492 11.02 16.36 26.31
N GLU A 493 11.19 17.45 27.08
CA GLU A 493 10.37 17.74 28.26
C GLU A 493 8.88 17.89 27.91
N ILE A 494 8.57 18.61 26.82
CA ILE A 494 7.19 18.80 26.35
C ILE A 494 6.56 17.46 25.92
N VAL A 495 7.32 16.61 25.23
CA VAL A 495 6.89 15.27 24.81
C VAL A 495 6.62 14.37 26.02
N LEU A 496 7.48 14.39 27.03
CA LEU A 496 7.35 13.58 28.25
C LEU A 496 6.15 14.01 29.12
N HIS A 497 5.91 15.32 29.28
CA HIS A 497 4.83 15.83 30.13
C HIS A 497 3.46 15.88 29.46
N ARG A 498 3.37 15.79 28.12
CA ARG A 498 2.10 15.89 27.37
C ARG A 498 1.68 14.59 26.68
N ARG A 499 2.01 13.41 27.23
CA ARG A 499 1.70 12.08 26.65
C ARG A 499 0.27 11.92 26.09
N ASP A 500 -0.75 12.42 26.78
CA ASP A 500 -2.14 12.34 26.28
C ASP A 500 -2.56 13.52 25.41
N ALA A 501 -1.93 14.70 25.57
CA ALA A 501 -2.24 15.90 24.78
C ALA A 501 -1.54 15.86 23.40
N ALA A 502 -0.32 15.32 23.31
CA ALA A 502 0.36 15.01 22.06
C ALA A 502 -0.48 14.00 21.23
N ARG A 503 -1.03 12.98 21.89
CA ARG A 503 -1.90 11.96 21.26
C ARG A 503 -3.23 12.54 20.76
N ARG A 504 -3.80 13.50 21.50
CA ARG A 504 -5.03 14.22 21.11
C ARG A 504 -4.79 15.26 20.02
N GLU A 505 -3.65 15.96 20.04
CA GLU A 505 -3.28 16.90 18.98
C GLU A 505 -2.99 16.20 17.66
N PHE A 506 -2.33 15.03 17.72
CA PHE A 506 -2.12 14.13 16.58
C PHE A 506 -3.45 13.68 15.96
N THR A 507 -4.48 13.47 16.79
CA THR A 507 -5.84 13.14 16.33
C THR A 507 -6.58 14.37 15.76
N ARG A 508 -6.25 15.57 16.25
CA ARG A 508 -6.88 16.84 15.88
C ARG A 508 -6.36 17.38 14.55
N GLN A 509 -5.05 17.38 14.31
CA GLN A 509 -4.46 17.80 13.03
C GLN A 509 -4.87 16.89 11.87
N ARG A 510 -5.12 15.60 12.14
CA ARG A 510 -5.67 14.65 11.17
C ARG A 510 -7.07 15.02 10.66
N LYS A 511 -7.81 15.83 11.41
CA LYS A 511 -9.14 16.33 11.06
C LYS A 511 -9.11 17.71 10.42
N SER A 512 -8.05 18.52 10.61
CA SER A 512 -8.03 19.91 10.13
C SER A 512 -7.56 20.08 8.69
N TYR A 513 -7.04 19.03 8.04
CA TYR A 513 -6.61 19.07 6.64
C TYR A 513 -7.54 18.28 5.69
N SER A 514 -8.67 17.74 6.19
CA SER A 514 -9.72 17.16 5.35
C SER A 514 -10.76 18.17 4.85
N ASP A 515 -10.65 19.45 5.24
CA ASP A 515 -11.69 20.47 5.00
C ASP A 515 -11.18 21.76 4.30
N THR A 516 -10.11 21.72 3.49
CA THR A 516 -9.77 22.86 2.59
C THR A 516 -9.34 22.41 1.18
N ASP A 517 -10.32 22.45 0.27
CA ASP A 517 -10.26 22.73 -1.18
C ASP A 517 -9.18 22.07 -2.05
N CYS A 518 -9.48 20.88 -2.58
CA CYS A 518 -9.58 20.50 -4.01
C CYS A 518 -9.51 18.98 -4.18
#